data_AF-A3ISN9-F1
#
_entry.id   AF-A3ISN9-F1
#
_cell.length_a   1.000
_cell.length_b   1.000
_cell.length_c   1.000
_cell.angle_alpha   90.00
_cell.angle_beta   90.00
_cell.angle_gamma   90.00
#
_symmetry.space_group_name_H-M   'P 1'
#
loop_
_entity.id
_entity.type
_entity.pdbx_description
1 polymer ?
#
loop_
_entity_poly.entity_id
_entity_poly.type
_entity_poly.pdbx_seq_one_letter_code
_entity_poly.pdbx_strand_id
1 'polypeptide(L)' 'MRSLLINARQSANLTQTELSKRLNKPQSYVSKYERGERRLDVIEFLEVCNALNIDPVILLKKLINL' A
#
# COMPACT_ATOMS: atom_id res chain seq x y z
N MET A 1 1.72 -3.23 -9.05
CA MET A 1 1.01 -2.82 -7.81
C MET A 1 1.91 -2.92 -6.59
N ARG A 2 2.45 -4.11 -6.26
CA ARG A 2 3.34 -4.34 -5.10
C ARG A 2 4.49 -3.31 -4.98
N SER A 3 5.32 -3.19 -6.01
CA SER A 3 6.46 -2.25 -6.03
C SER A 3 6.03 -0.80 -5.82
N LEU A 4 4.90 -0.40 -6.42
CA LEU A 4 4.33 0.94 -6.26
C LEU A 4 3.92 1.23 -4.81
N LEU A 5 3.25 0.29 -4.15
CA LEU A 5 2.84 0.45 -2.75
C LEU A 5 4.03 0.45 -1.78
N ILE A 6 5.05 -0.37 -2.04
CA ILE A 6 6.31 -0.36 -1.25
C ILE A 6 6.99 1.01 -1.37
N ASN A 7 7.16 1.50 -2.60
CA ASN A 7 7.80 2.79 -2.86
C ASN A 7 7.00 3.94 -2.25
N ALA A 8 5.66 3.88 -2.33
CA ALA A 8 4.77 4.84 -1.71
C ALA A 8 4.94 4.88 -0.19
N ARG A 9 4.97 3.72 0.48
CA ARG A 9 5.22 3.63 1.93
C ARG A 9 6.59 4.20 2.30
N GLN A 10 7.63 3.84 1.55
CA GLN A 10 8.99 4.32 1.78
C GLN A 10 9.09 5.84 1.57
N SER A 11 8.43 6.38 0.54
CA SER A 11 8.39 7.83 0.28
C SER A 11 7.65 8.59 1.39
N ALA A 12 6.70 7.94 2.07
CA ALA A 12 6.04 8.46 3.26
C ALA A 12 6.86 8.30 4.54
N ASN A 13 8.09 7.76 4.46
CA ASN A 13 8.99 7.46 5.59
C ASN A 13 8.36 6.57 6.67
N LEU A 14 7.52 5.62 6.27
CA LEU A 14 6.86 4.69 7.19
C LEU A 14 7.51 3.32 7.16
N THR A 15 7.66 2.69 8.32
CA THR A 15 7.90 1.26 8.46
C THR A 15 6.62 0.46 8.15
N GLN A 16 6.75 -0.85 7.91
CA GLN A 16 5.58 -1.72 7.73
C GLN A 16 4.67 -1.73 8.98
N THR A 17 5.26 -1.67 10.18
CA THR A 17 4.55 -1.60 11.46
C THR A 17 3.76 -0.31 11.61
N GLU A 18 4.31 0.83 11.20
CA GLU A 18 3.60 2.12 11.27
C GLU A 18 2.43 2.18 10.28
N LEU A 19 2.64 1.68 9.05
CA LEU A 19 1.55 1.58 8.09
C LEU A 19 0.45 0.63 8.58
N SER A 20 0.82 -0.52 9.18
CA SER A 20 -0.18 -1.46 9.69
C SER A 20 -1.01 -0.87 10.83
N LYS A 21 -0.40 -0.03 11.69
CA LYS A 21 -1.12 0.73 12.72
C LYS A 21 -2.14 1.68 12.10
N ARG A 22 -1.78 2.42 11.05
CA ARG A 22 -2.71 3.32 10.33
C ARG A 22 -3.88 2.56 9.70
N LEU A 23 -3.63 1.35 9.24
CA LEU A 23 -4.65 0.48 8.64
C LEU A 23 -5.51 -0.26 9.66
N ASN A 24 -5.18 -0.18 10.95
CA ASN A 24 -5.75 -1.03 12.00
C ASN A 24 -5.67 -2.53 11.63
N LYS A 25 -4.49 -2.97 11.14
CA LYS A 25 -4.19 -4.36 10.78
C LYS A 25 -2.90 -4.84 11.46
N PRO A 26 -2.71 -6.16 11.61
CA PRO A 26 -1.42 -6.72 12.01
C PRO A 26 -0.31 -6.33 11.02
N GLN A 27 0.94 -6.19 11.47
CA GLN A 27 2.08 -5.90 10.59
C GLN A 27 2.23 -6.95 9.46
N SER A 28 1.87 -8.21 9.74
CA SER A 28 1.86 -9.29 8.76
C SER A 28 0.92 -9.05 7.58
N TYR A 29 -0.12 -8.22 7.73
CA TYR A 29 -0.96 -7.79 6.61
C TYR A 29 -0.13 -7.03 5.58
N VAL A 30 0.61 -6.00 6.02
CA VAL A 30 1.49 -5.18 5.17
C VAL A 30 2.58 -6.04 4.56
N SER A 31 3.25 -6.80 5.41
CA SER A 31 4.36 -7.65 5.02
C SER A 31 3.96 -8.72 3.98
N LYS A 32 2.78 -9.34 4.08
CA LYS A 32 2.32 -10.35 3.12
C LYS A 32 2.05 -9.78 1.74
N TYR A 33 1.37 -8.62 1.64
CA TYR A 33 1.12 -8.01 0.33
C TYR A 33 2.41 -7.40 -0.26
N GLU A 34 3.30 -6.87 0.58
CA GLU A 34 4.60 -6.36 0.15
C GLU A 34 5.58 -7.47 -0.24
N ARG A 35 5.33 -8.73 0.11
CA ARG A 35 6.06 -9.90 -0.41
C ARG A 35 5.37 -10.59 -1.58
N GLY A 36 4.11 -10.25 -1.86
CA GLY A 36 3.31 -10.90 -2.90
C GLY A 36 2.69 -12.23 -2.47
N GLU A 37 2.77 -12.57 -1.19
CA GLU A 37 2.12 -13.75 -0.59
C GLU A 37 0.61 -13.58 -0.49
N ARG A 38 0.13 -12.34 -0.55
CA ARG A 38 -1.29 -12.00 -0.55
C ARG A 38 -1.56 -10.90 -1.58
N ARG A 39 -2.65 -11.05 -2.34
CA ARG A 39 -3.17 -9.99 -3.21
C ARG A 39 -4.12 -9.10 -2.41
N LEU A 40 -4.05 -7.80 -2.65
CA LEU A 40 -5.06 -6.86 -2.18
C LEU A 40 -6.20 -6.84 -3.20
N ASP A 41 -7.44 -6.81 -2.72
CA ASP A 41 -8.56 -6.38 -3.56
C ASP A 41 -8.57 -4.85 -3.73
N VAL A 42 -9.55 -4.33 -4.48
CA VAL A 42 -9.65 -2.90 -4.77
C VAL A 42 -9.95 -2.07 -3.52
N ILE A 43 -10.80 -2.56 -2.62
CA ILE A 43 -11.16 -1.83 -1.40
C ILE A 43 -9.93 -1.74 -0.49
N GLU A 44 -9.23 -2.85 -0.30
CA GLU A 44 -7.98 -2.90 0.47
C GLU A 44 -6.89 -2.00 -0.14
N PHE A 45 -6.80 -1.94 -1.46
CA PHE A 45 -5.90 -0.99 -2.12
C PHE A 45 -6.26 0.47 -1.80
N LEU A 46 -7.54 0.83 -1.83
CA LEU A 46 -8.01 2.18 -1.49
C LEU A 46 -7.71 2.52 -0.03
N GLU A 47 -7.89 1.57 0.89
CA GLU A 47 -7.52 1.73 2.31
C GLU A 47 -6.02 2.02 2.47
N VAL A 48 -5.16 1.30 1.76
CA VAL A 48 -3.71 1.53 1.78
C VAL A 48 -3.36 2.90 1.19
N CYS A 49 -3.98 3.30 0.09
CA CYS A 49 -3.77 4.64 -0.49
C CYS A 49 -4.16 5.75 0.50
N ASN A 50 -5.32 5.60 1.15
CA ASN A 50 -5.79 6.55 2.16
C ASN A 50 -4.83 6.62 3.36
N ALA A 51 -4.37 5.48 3.89
CA ALA A 51 -3.42 5.43 5.01
C ALA A 51 -2.05 6.07 4.68
N LEU A 52 -1.69 6.06 3.39
CA LEU A 52 -0.48 6.70 2.85
C LEU A 52 -0.71 8.15 2.39
N ASN A 53 -1.94 8.66 2.46
CA ASN A 53 -2.34 9.97 1.94
C ASN A 53 -1.98 10.17 0.46
N ILE A 54 -2.26 9.16 -0.36
CA ILE A 54 -2.00 9.13 -1.81
C ILE A 54 -3.32 9.01 -2.56
N ASP A 55 -3.46 9.77 -3.64
CA ASP A 55 -4.57 9.60 -4.57
C ASP A 55 -4.43 8.23 -5.29
N PRO A 56 -5.39 7.31 -5.11
CA PRO A 56 -5.35 6.00 -5.76
C PRO A 56 -5.36 6.08 -7.28
N VAL A 57 -5.97 7.11 -7.88
CA VAL A 57 -6.01 7.31 -9.34
C VAL A 57 -4.63 7.60 -9.88
N ILE A 58 -3.85 8.45 -9.19
CA ILE A 58 -2.46 8.75 -9.59
C ILE A 58 -1.60 7.48 -9.55
N LEU A 59 -1.78 6.66 -8.51
CA LEU A 59 -1.02 5.42 -8.37
C LEU A 59 -1.42 4.38 -9.41
N LEU A 60 -2.71 4.30 -9.75
CA LEU A 60 -3.22 3.39 -10.78
C LEU A 60 -2.75 3.79 -12.18
N LYS A 61 -2.73 5.09 -12.49
CA LYS A 61 -2.13 5.65 -13.71
C LYS A 61 -0.69 5.19 -13.91
N LYS A 62 0.14 5.35 -12.87
CA LYS A 62 1.52 4.83 -12.85
C LYS A 62 1.62 3.32 -13.07
N LEU A 63 0.63 2.54 -12.61
CA LEU A 63 0.62 1.09 -12.79
C LEU A 63 0.35 0.68 -14.24
N ILE A 64 -0.51 1.41 -14.92
CA ILE A 64 -0.98 1.09 -16.28
C ILE A 64 -0.21 1.87 -17.36
N ASN A 65 0.83 2.62 -16.98
CA ASN A 65 1.62 3.50 -17.85
C ASN A 65 0.77 4.55 -18.59
N LEU A 66 -0.26 5.08 -17.92
CA LEU A 66 -1.08 6.23 -18.35
C LEU A 66 -0.83 7.43 -17.43
#